data_AF-A0A970TFB6-F1
#
_entry.id   AF-A0A970TFB6-F1
#
_cell.length_a   1.000
_cell.length_b   1.000
_cell.length_c   1.000
_cell.angle_alpha   90.00
_cell.angle_beta   90.00
_cell.angle_gamma   90.00
#
_symmetry.space_group_name_H-M   'P 1'
#
loop_
_entity.id
_entity.type
_entity.pdbx_description
1 polymer ?
#
loop_
_entity_poly.entity_id
_entity_poly.type
_entity_poly.pdbx_seq_one_letter_code
_entity_poly.pdbx_strand_id
1 'polypeptide(L)'
;MDSEYRKPFEYEEEKRGLILLFIVMILAIDILQTLSFASQENKYLGHIRILSIGFYIMAAIFIVYIIYTTVIVFNMKGKFVLAAKRYIIIRTIFSLFNFLLIFYNVLQHENLIGEAQDQYQSVGSMLLWELFIPLIYIISFSLVWYLYFTYSKRCRNIEVTKNV
;
A
#
# COMPACT_ATOMS: atom_id res chain seq x y z
N MET A 1 -24.72 25.04 30.95
CA MET A 1 -23.55 24.51 31.67
C MET A 1 -23.71 23.00 31.60
N ASP A 2 -23.39 22.43 30.45
CA ASP A 2 -23.36 20.98 30.25
C ASP A 2 -21.99 20.69 29.64
N SER A 3 -20.98 20.63 30.50
CA SER A 3 -19.75 19.94 30.15
C SER A 3 -20.11 18.46 30.09
N GLU A 4 -20.59 18.00 28.93
CA GLU A 4 -20.73 16.58 28.64
C GLU A 4 -19.41 15.91 29.02
N TYR A 5 -19.41 15.21 30.14
CA TYR A 5 -18.29 14.42 30.59
C TYR A 5 -18.20 13.23 29.65
N ARG A 6 -17.51 13.43 28.52
CA ARG A 6 -17.27 12.39 27.54
C ARG A 6 -16.40 11.32 28.17
N LYS A 7 -16.69 10.07 27.85
CA LYS A 7 -15.99 8.96 28.48
C LYS A 7 -14.54 8.93 27.97
N PRO A 8 -13.55 8.50 28.77
CA PRO A 8 -12.13 8.55 28.40
C PRO A 8 -11.81 7.91 27.04
N PHE A 9 -12.57 6.89 26.65
CA PHE A 9 -12.41 6.19 25.36
C PHE A 9 -12.86 7.03 24.15
N GLU A 10 -13.85 7.91 24.30
CA GLU A 10 -14.31 8.80 23.22
C GLU A 10 -13.21 9.81 22.83
N TYR A 11 -12.40 10.24 23.81
CA TYR A 11 -11.23 11.07 23.54
C TYR A 11 -10.08 10.32 22.85
N GLU A 12 -9.96 9.00 23.01
CA GLU A 12 -8.89 8.22 22.38
C GLU A 12 -9.20 7.83 20.93
N GLU A 13 -10.45 7.51 20.61
CA GLU A 13 -10.88 7.24 19.23
C GLU A 13 -10.84 8.51 18.37
N GLU A 14 -11.31 9.65 18.90
CA GLU A 14 -11.17 10.95 18.23
C GLU A 14 -9.70 11.30 17.96
N LYS A 15 -8.77 10.93 18.85
CA LYS A 15 -7.33 11.15 18.67
C LYS A 15 -6.74 10.35 17.51
N ARG A 16 -7.25 9.15 17.21
CA ARG A 16 -6.69 8.26 16.16
C ARG A 16 -7.21 8.57 14.76
N GLY A 17 -8.50 8.85 14.59
CA GLY A 17 -9.12 9.30 13.33
C GLY A 17 -8.59 8.59 12.06
N LEU A 18 -8.16 9.35 11.05
CA LEU A 18 -7.67 8.81 9.77
C LEU A 18 -6.44 7.89 9.89
N ILE A 19 -5.71 7.90 11.01
CA ILE A 19 -4.59 6.95 11.22
C ILE A 19 -5.11 5.51 11.31
N LEU A 20 -6.29 5.31 11.90
CA LEU A 20 -6.91 3.98 11.96
C LEU A 20 -7.30 3.48 10.57
N LEU A 21 -7.82 4.38 9.73
CA LEU A 21 -8.11 4.09 8.31
C LEU A 21 -6.84 3.64 7.58
N PHE A 22 -5.73 4.39 7.73
CA PHE A 22 -4.44 4.02 7.15
C PHE A 22 -4.01 2.62 7.58
N ILE A 23 -4.10 2.31 8.87
CA ILE A 23 -3.74 0.99 9.43
C ILE A 23 -4.57 -0.13 8.81
N VAL A 24 -5.90 0.04 8.75
CA VAL A 24 -6.78 -0.97 8.14
C VAL A 24 -6.45 -1.17 6.67
N MET A 25 -6.17 -0.08 5.94
CA MET A 25 -5.79 -0.15 4.53
C MET A 25 -4.48 -0.91 4.32
N ILE A 26 -3.42 -0.62 5.09
CA ILE A 26 -2.14 -1.34 4.91
C ILE A 26 -2.25 -2.80 5.34
N LEU A 27 -3.01 -3.12 6.39
CA LEU A 27 -3.18 -4.50 6.83
C LEU A 27 -4.04 -5.34 5.87
N ALA A 28 -5.14 -4.78 5.38
CA ALA A 28 -6.04 -5.53 4.51
C ALA A 28 -5.58 -5.49 3.05
N ILE A 29 -5.40 -4.28 2.51
CA ILE A 29 -5.17 -4.08 1.07
C ILE A 29 -3.73 -4.43 0.72
N ASP A 30 -2.74 -3.86 1.41
CA ASP A 30 -1.35 -4.04 1.00
C ASP A 30 -0.85 -5.48 1.24
N ILE A 31 -1.36 -6.21 2.25
CA ILE A 31 -1.05 -7.65 2.42
C ILE A 31 -1.63 -8.47 1.27
N LEU A 32 -2.91 -8.27 0.93
CA LEU A 32 -3.56 -8.98 -0.19
C LEU A 32 -2.88 -8.66 -1.52
N GLN A 33 -2.52 -7.40 -1.75
CA GLN A 33 -1.78 -6.97 -2.92
C GLN A 33 -0.40 -7.65 -2.99
N THR A 34 0.32 -7.74 -1.87
CA THR A 34 1.64 -8.40 -1.80
C THR A 34 1.54 -9.89 -2.12
N LEU A 35 0.51 -10.57 -1.62
CA LEU A 35 0.25 -11.98 -1.93
C LEU A 35 -0.15 -12.16 -3.41
N SER A 36 -0.97 -11.25 -3.94
CA SER A 36 -1.35 -11.26 -5.35
C SER A 36 -0.12 -11.11 -6.26
N PHE A 37 0.79 -10.19 -5.94
CA PHE A 37 2.04 -10.03 -6.68
C PHE A 37 2.86 -11.32 -6.67
N ALA A 38 3.16 -11.89 -5.50
CA ALA A 38 3.94 -13.12 -5.44
C ALA A 38 3.30 -14.29 -6.22
N SER A 39 1.96 -14.40 -6.18
CA SER A 39 1.23 -15.42 -6.92
C SER A 39 1.32 -15.21 -8.44
N GLN A 40 1.13 -13.98 -8.91
CA GLN A 40 1.21 -13.65 -10.33
C GLN A 40 2.64 -13.76 -10.88
N GLU A 41 3.63 -13.29 -10.14
CA GLU A 41 5.04 -13.44 -10.50
C GLU A 41 5.41 -14.92 -10.59
N ASN A 42 4.92 -15.76 -9.66
CA ASN A 42 5.13 -17.20 -9.73
C ASN A 42 4.38 -17.85 -10.91
N LYS A 43 3.21 -17.35 -11.33
CA LYS A 43 2.50 -17.85 -12.52
C LYS A 43 3.35 -17.68 -13.78
N TYR A 44 3.99 -16.52 -13.97
CA TYR A 44 4.74 -16.21 -15.19
C TYR A 44 6.22 -16.64 -15.13
N LEU A 45 6.87 -16.52 -13.98
CA LEU A 45 8.32 -16.75 -13.81
C LEU A 45 8.65 -17.97 -12.93
N GLY A 46 7.65 -18.70 -12.45
CA GLY A 46 7.84 -19.84 -11.55
C GLY A 46 8.54 -21.05 -12.17
N HIS A 47 8.71 -21.08 -13.49
CA HIS A 47 9.54 -22.08 -14.16
C HIS A 47 11.00 -22.06 -13.66
N ILE A 48 11.47 -20.91 -13.15
CA ILE A 48 12.76 -20.77 -12.47
C ILE A 48 12.53 -20.88 -10.96
N ARG A 49 12.83 -22.06 -10.38
CA ARG A 49 12.63 -22.34 -8.94
C ARG A 49 13.25 -21.31 -8.00
N ILE A 50 14.43 -20.79 -8.34
CA ILE A 50 15.13 -19.79 -7.52
C ILE A 50 14.35 -18.49 -7.46
N LEU A 51 13.79 -18.02 -8.58
CA LEU A 51 12.98 -16.81 -8.63
C LEU A 51 11.66 -17.00 -7.88
N SER A 52 11.00 -18.15 -8.07
CA SER A 52 9.76 -18.50 -7.35
C SER A 52 9.93 -18.39 -5.83
N ILE A 53 10.97 -19.04 -5.28
CA ILE A 53 11.28 -18.97 -3.84
C ILE A 53 11.62 -17.52 -3.43
N GLY A 54 12.37 -16.80 -4.27
CA GLY A 54 12.72 -15.39 -4.05
C GLY A 54 11.49 -14.49 -3.90
N PHE A 55 10.48 -14.62 -4.76
CA PHE A 55 9.26 -13.82 -4.70
C PHE A 55 8.48 -14.07 -3.40
N TYR A 56 8.32 -15.34 -2.98
CA TYR A 56 7.64 -15.65 -1.72
C TYR A 56 8.41 -15.16 -0.49
N ILE A 57 9.74 -15.25 -0.48
CA ILE A 57 10.56 -14.71 0.61
C ILE A 57 10.40 -13.18 0.67
N MET A 58 10.47 -12.51 -0.47
CA MET A 58 10.32 -11.05 -0.55
C MET A 58 8.93 -10.61 -0.06
N ALA A 59 7.88 -11.33 -0.47
CA ALA A 59 6.52 -11.10 0.01
C ALA A 59 6.39 -11.29 1.52
N ALA A 60 6.97 -12.36 2.08
CA ALA A 60 6.94 -12.61 3.52
C ALA A 60 7.66 -11.49 4.30
N ILE A 61 8.84 -11.06 3.84
CA ILE A 61 9.59 -9.94 4.43
C ILE A 61 8.77 -8.65 4.38
N PHE A 62 8.12 -8.38 3.24
CA PHE A 62 7.32 -7.17 3.07
C PHE A 62 6.06 -7.18 3.96
N ILE A 63 5.39 -8.33 4.12
CA ILE A 63 4.27 -8.49 5.06
C ILE A 63 4.71 -8.24 6.51
N VAL A 64 5.87 -8.78 6.92
CA VAL A 64 6.45 -8.50 8.24
C VAL A 64 6.71 -7.00 8.41
N TYR A 65 7.19 -6.32 7.36
CA TYR A 65 7.41 -4.88 7.35
C TYR A 65 6.10 -4.07 7.46
N ILE A 66 5.01 -4.52 6.82
CA ILE A 66 3.66 -3.94 6.99
C ILE A 66 3.20 -4.05 8.44
N ILE A 67 3.33 -5.23 9.04
CA ILE A 67 2.93 -5.48 10.44
C ILE A 67 3.75 -4.61 11.39
N TYR A 68 5.07 -4.55 11.19
CA TYR A 68 5.96 -3.68 11.96
C TYR A 68 5.52 -2.21 11.89
N THR A 69 5.28 -1.71 10.67
CA THR A 69 4.85 -0.31 10.46
C THR A 69 3.51 -0.05 11.14
N THR A 70 2.58 -1.00 11.03
CA THR A 70 1.27 -0.93 11.68
C THR A 70 1.40 -0.75 13.19
N VAL A 71 2.23 -1.57 13.84
CA VAL A 71 2.45 -1.48 15.30
C VAL A 71 3.05 -0.13 15.69
N ILE A 72 4.01 0.39 14.91
CA ILE A 72 4.62 1.70 15.18
C ILE A 72 3.60 2.83 15.02
N VAL A 73 2.81 2.80 13.95
CA VAL A 73 1.81 3.84 13.64
C VAL A 73 0.63 3.78 14.62
N PHE A 74 0.17 2.58 14.99
CA PHE A 74 -0.91 2.39 15.96
C PHE A 74 -0.53 2.94 17.33
N ASN A 75 0.70 2.68 17.77
CA ASN A 75 1.17 3.17 19.06
C ASN A 75 1.38 4.70 19.07
N MET A 76 1.53 5.35 17.91
CA MET A 76 1.83 6.78 17.78
C MET A 76 3.00 7.23 18.68
N LYS A 77 3.96 6.34 18.95
CA LYS A 77 5.12 6.58 19.82
C LYS A 77 6.38 6.82 18.99
N GLY A 78 7.26 7.69 19.51
CA GLY A 78 8.51 8.07 18.84
C GLY A 78 8.27 8.71 17.46
N LYS A 79 9.14 8.38 16.50
CA LYS A 79 9.15 8.93 15.14
C LYS A 79 8.17 8.21 14.20
N PHE A 80 6.92 7.97 14.64
CA PHE A 80 5.94 7.20 13.86
C PHE A 80 5.61 7.85 12.50
N VAL A 81 5.60 9.19 12.43
CA VAL A 81 5.41 9.94 11.18
C VAL A 81 6.53 9.61 10.19
N LEU A 82 7.77 9.58 10.65
CA LEU A 82 8.92 9.22 9.82
C LEU A 82 8.83 7.76 9.36
N ALA A 83 8.41 6.85 10.25
CA ALA A 83 8.20 5.44 9.91
C ALA A 83 7.10 5.27 8.84
N ALA A 84 5.96 5.96 8.99
CA ALA A 84 4.87 5.93 8.01
C ALA A 84 5.31 6.49 6.65
N LYS A 85 6.02 7.62 6.61
CA LYS A 85 6.53 8.20 5.36
C LYS A 85 7.53 7.28 4.67
N ARG A 86 8.46 6.68 5.42
CA ARG A 86 9.42 5.70 4.89
C ARG A 86 8.70 4.48 4.32
N TYR A 87 7.71 3.98 5.05
CA TYR A 87 6.87 2.88 4.58
C TYR A 87 6.17 3.23 3.27
N ILE A 88 5.52 4.39 3.16
CA ILE A 88 4.82 4.81 1.94
C ILE A 88 5.78 4.85 0.74
N ILE A 89 7.00 5.38 0.92
CA ILE A 89 8.01 5.42 -0.14
C ILE A 89 8.41 4.00 -0.56
N ILE A 90 8.80 3.16 0.40
CA ILE A 90 9.23 1.77 0.13
C ILE A 90 8.09 0.98 -0.52
N ARG A 91 6.87 1.11 -0.02
CA ARG A 91 5.65 0.48 -0.55
C ARG A 91 5.36 0.89 -1.98
N THR A 92 5.57 2.17 -2.31
CA THR A 92 5.37 2.67 -3.67
C THR A 92 6.38 2.04 -4.63
N ILE A 93 7.67 2.06 -4.26
CA ILE A 93 8.73 1.48 -5.08
C ILE A 93 8.48 -0.03 -5.27
N PHE A 94 8.19 -0.74 -4.19
CA PHE A 94 7.87 -2.17 -4.22
C PHE A 94 6.67 -2.44 -5.14
N SER A 95 5.57 -1.70 -4.97
CA SER A 95 4.35 -1.91 -5.77
C SER A 95 4.56 -1.62 -7.25
N LEU A 96 5.23 -0.50 -7.58
CA LEU A 96 5.51 -0.14 -8.97
C LEU A 96 6.42 -1.19 -9.64
N PHE A 97 7.45 -1.65 -8.94
CA PHE A 97 8.37 -2.64 -9.48
C PHE A 97 7.67 -3.97 -9.79
N ASN A 98 6.95 -4.54 -8.81
CA ASN A 98 6.23 -5.81 -8.98
C ASN A 98 5.15 -5.68 -10.06
N PHE A 99 4.38 -4.57 -10.04
CA PHE A 99 3.33 -4.33 -11.01
C PHE A 99 3.87 -4.24 -12.45
N LEU A 100 4.93 -3.47 -12.69
CA LEU A 100 5.54 -3.37 -14.02
C LEU A 100 6.13 -4.70 -14.48
N LEU A 101 6.71 -5.48 -13.57
CA LEU A 101 7.22 -6.81 -13.87
C LEU A 101 6.09 -7.76 -14.28
N ILE A 102 4.96 -7.76 -13.55
CA ILE A 102 3.78 -8.56 -13.91
C ILE A 102 3.21 -8.11 -15.25
N PHE A 103 3.00 -6.81 -15.43
CA PHE A 103 2.47 -6.24 -16.66
C PHE A 103 3.30 -6.61 -17.89
N TYR A 104 4.64 -6.52 -17.78
CA TYR A 104 5.55 -6.95 -18.84
C TYR A 104 5.37 -8.43 -19.17
N ASN A 105 5.25 -9.29 -18.15
CA ASN A 105 5.07 -10.74 -18.38
C ASN A 105 3.70 -11.09 -18.98
N VAL A 106 2.64 -10.40 -18.56
CA VAL A 106 1.30 -10.52 -19.15
C VAL A 106 1.35 -10.20 -20.65
N LEU A 107 2.00 -9.09 -21.03
CA LEU A 107 2.16 -8.73 -22.45
C LEU A 107 2.91 -9.76 -23.29
N GLN A 108 3.83 -10.53 -22.68
CA GLN A 108 4.61 -11.54 -23.40
C GLN A 108 3.88 -12.88 -23.51
N HIS A 109 3.03 -13.23 -22.55
CA HIS A 109 2.44 -14.56 -22.44
C HIS A 109 0.94 -14.60 -22.78
N GLU A 110 0.23 -13.49 -22.69
CA GLU A 110 -1.21 -13.43 -22.90
C GLU A 110 -1.58 -12.64 -24.15
N ASN A 111 -2.51 -13.17 -24.94
CA ASN A 111 -3.01 -12.49 -26.13
C ASN A 111 -4.19 -11.58 -25.77
N LEU A 112 -3.87 -10.37 -25.32
CA LEU A 112 -4.83 -9.42 -24.74
C LEU A 112 -5.65 -8.63 -25.78
N ILE A 113 -5.29 -8.69 -27.08
CA ILE A 113 -5.92 -7.87 -28.12
C ILE A 113 -6.59 -8.76 -29.15
N GLY A 114 -7.86 -8.45 -29.45
CA GLY A 114 -8.63 -9.12 -30.48
C GLY A 114 -10.13 -8.92 -30.30
N GLU A 115 -10.93 -9.77 -30.95
CA GLU A 115 -12.40 -9.65 -31.00
C GLU A 115 -13.12 -10.59 -30.04
N ALA A 116 -12.38 -11.38 -29.25
CA ALA A 116 -12.99 -12.26 -28.24
C ALA A 116 -13.55 -11.45 -27.06
N GLN A 117 -14.50 -12.05 -26.32
CA GLN A 117 -15.23 -11.38 -25.25
C GLN A 117 -14.33 -10.91 -24.08
N ASP A 118 -13.17 -11.54 -23.91
CA ASP A 118 -12.16 -11.28 -22.87
C ASP A 118 -10.98 -10.43 -23.37
N GLN A 119 -11.03 -9.95 -24.61
CA GLN A 119 -9.95 -9.17 -25.23
C GLN A 119 -10.27 -7.69 -25.32
N TYR A 120 -9.21 -6.88 -25.31
CA TYR A 120 -9.30 -5.46 -25.54
C TYR A 120 -9.41 -5.18 -27.04
N GLN A 121 -10.35 -4.30 -27.41
CA GLN A 121 -10.58 -3.89 -28.80
C GLN A 121 -9.42 -3.09 -29.40
N SER A 122 -8.58 -2.50 -28.55
CA SER A 122 -7.40 -1.74 -29.00
C SER A 122 -6.27 -1.79 -27.97
N VAL A 123 -5.04 -1.57 -28.44
CA VAL A 123 -3.86 -1.36 -27.59
C VAL A 123 -4.11 -0.20 -26.62
N GLY A 124 -4.75 0.88 -27.07
CA GLY A 124 -5.03 2.05 -26.23
C GLY A 124 -5.94 1.73 -25.04
N SER A 125 -7.02 0.98 -25.26
CA SER A 125 -7.90 0.52 -24.18
C SER A 125 -7.19 -0.43 -23.23
N MET A 126 -6.38 -1.35 -23.74
CA MET A 126 -5.60 -2.28 -22.94
C MET A 126 -4.62 -1.53 -22.03
N LEU A 127 -3.84 -0.58 -22.57
CA LEU A 127 -2.91 0.24 -21.79
C LEU A 127 -3.63 1.11 -20.75
N LEU A 128 -4.80 1.65 -21.08
CA LEU A 128 -5.56 2.47 -20.14
C LEU A 128 -5.98 1.67 -18.90
N TRP A 129 -6.58 0.49 -19.12
CA TRP A 129 -7.12 -0.33 -18.04
C TRP A 129 -6.05 -1.15 -17.30
N GLU A 130 -5.09 -1.73 -18.02
CA GLU A 130 -4.09 -2.63 -17.43
C GLU A 130 -2.83 -1.92 -16.92
N LEU A 131 -2.54 -0.70 -17.36
CA LEU A 131 -1.32 0.02 -16.97
C LEU A 131 -1.64 1.35 -16.28
N PHE A 132 -2.30 2.28 -16.96
CA PHE A 132 -2.43 3.65 -16.47
C PHE A 132 -3.33 3.77 -15.24
N ILE A 133 -4.50 3.13 -15.24
CA ILE A 133 -5.43 3.18 -14.10
C ILE A 133 -4.78 2.62 -12.82
N PRO A 134 -4.19 1.40 -12.81
CA PRO A 134 -3.50 0.90 -11.63
C PRO A 134 -2.34 1.79 -11.16
N LEU A 135 -1.53 2.33 -12.08
CA LEU A 135 -0.44 3.24 -11.72
C LEU A 135 -0.95 4.51 -11.04
N ILE A 136 -2.02 5.10 -11.56
CA ILE A 136 -2.66 6.27 -10.95
C ILE A 136 -3.11 5.93 -9.54
N TYR A 137 -3.78 4.79 -9.32
CA TYR A 137 -4.19 4.37 -7.98
C TYR A 137 -3.01 4.20 -7.01
N ILE A 138 -1.93 3.52 -7.44
CA ILE A 138 -0.73 3.31 -6.62
C ILE A 138 -0.13 4.66 -6.21
N ILE A 139 0.04 5.58 -7.16
CA ILE A 139 0.68 6.88 -6.94
C ILE A 139 -0.23 7.80 -6.10
N SER A 140 -1.52 7.89 -6.43
CA SER A 140 -2.50 8.72 -5.72
C SER A 140 -2.64 8.29 -4.27
N PHE A 141 -2.74 6.97 -3.99
CA PHE A 141 -2.79 6.46 -2.62
C PHE A 141 -1.56 6.90 -1.82
N SER A 142 -0.37 6.71 -2.38
CA SER A 142 0.89 7.07 -1.72
C SER A 142 0.99 8.57 -1.49
N LEU A 143 0.62 9.39 -2.47
CA LEU A 143 0.67 10.84 -2.39
C LEU A 143 -0.28 11.39 -1.32
N VAL A 144 -1.54 10.94 -1.30
CA VAL A 144 -2.54 11.37 -0.32
C VAL A 144 -2.08 11.07 1.10
N TRP A 145 -1.59 9.85 1.36
CA TRP A 145 -1.12 9.49 2.69
C TRP A 145 0.17 10.21 3.08
N TYR A 146 1.10 10.38 2.14
CA TYR A 146 2.33 11.13 2.41
C TYR A 146 2.04 12.58 2.79
N LEU A 147 1.12 13.23 2.07
CA LEU A 147 0.65 14.58 2.38
C LEU A 147 -0.07 14.63 3.72
N TYR A 148 -0.91 13.64 4.03
CA TYR A 148 -1.57 13.53 5.33
C TYR A 148 -0.56 13.48 6.48
N PHE A 149 0.44 12.60 6.42
CA PHE A 149 1.48 12.51 7.45
C PHE A 149 2.41 13.73 7.48
N THR A 150 2.43 14.56 6.44
CA THR A 150 3.27 15.77 6.38
C THR A 150 2.56 17.01 6.92
N TYR A 151 1.32 17.24 6.51
CA TYR A 151 0.62 18.51 6.74
C TYR A 151 -0.49 18.42 7.79
N SER A 152 -0.91 17.21 8.19
CA SER A 152 -1.96 17.07 9.20
C SER A 152 -1.52 17.70 10.51
N LYS A 153 -2.31 18.68 11.00
CA LYS A 153 -2.12 19.30 12.32
C LYS A 153 -2.02 18.25 13.43
N ARG A 154 -2.70 17.11 13.26
CA ARG A 154 -2.70 15.99 14.20
C ARG A 154 -1.34 15.31 14.30
N CYS A 155 -0.70 15.02 13.17
CA CYS A 155 0.65 14.45 13.13
C CYS A 155 1.69 15.43 13.70
N ARG A 156 1.56 16.73 13.36
CA ARG A 156 2.46 17.77 13.84
C ARG A 156 2.34 18.03 15.35
N ASN A 157 1.13 18.08 15.89
CA ASN A 157 0.92 18.32 17.33
C ASN A 157 1.48 17.18 18.18
N ILE A 158 1.31 15.92 17.76
CA ILE A 158 1.87 14.75 18.48
C ILE A 158 3.40 14.76 18.49
N GLU A 159 4.03 15.28 17.44
CA GLU A 159 5.49 15.44 17.37
C GLU A 159 5.99 16.56 18.29
N VAL A 160 5.25 17.67 18.40
CA VAL A 160 5.59 18.80 19.27
C VAL A 160 5.42 18.45 20.76
N THR A 161 4.33 17.77 21.14
CA THR A 161 4.06 17.44 22.56
C THR A 161 5.06 16.42 23.16
N LYS A 162 5.88 15.76 22.34
CA LYS A 162 6.90 14.80 22.80
C LYS A 162 8.33 15.32 22.76
N ASN A 163 8.56 16.48 22.15
CA ASN A 163 9.85 17.17 22.11
C ASN A 163 9.94 18.30 23.16
N VAL A 164 8.94 18.41 24.04
CA VAL A 164 8.90 19.23 25.25
C VAL A 164 8.93 18.29 26.44
#